data_AF-A0A9N9CQK9-F1
#
_entry.id   AF-A0A9N9CQK9-F1
#
_cell.length_a   1.000
_cell.length_b   1.000
_cell.length_c   1.000
_cell.angle_alpha   90.00
_cell.angle_beta   90.00
_cell.angle_gamma   90.00
#
_symmetry.space_group_name_H-M   'P 1'
#
loop_
_entity.id
_entity.type
_entity.pdbx_description
1 polymer ?
#
loop_
_entity_poly.entity_id
_entity_poly.type
_entity_poly.pdbx_seq_one_letter_code
_entity_poly.pdbx_strand_id
1 'polypeptide(L)'
;MKLLVIVIVNCLQICIFLPLQKIYQQDYIDIVRELLAEGFTAVKFFEKIDFTYAMKADAEEALRQSLACLSTENDNADNLAQSLLAVLDVHLNARRTQDFWTSLRIQEEKDRTRINEELLVEKKKQKSIHIRSNVIDEHLRASDELTIEFIRKTSKYDEANVTGYGMPEQHMPSDDEENESSQYSISRKSKRARTS
;
A
#
# COMPACT_ATOMS: atom_id res chain seq x y z
N MET A 1 -15.60 -34.55 22.77
CA MET A 1 -15.69 -33.07 22.82
C MET A 1 -15.31 -32.36 21.52
N LYS A 2 -14.54 -32.95 20.58
CA LYS A 2 -14.16 -32.29 19.31
C LYS A 2 -15.32 -32.12 18.30
N LEU A 3 -16.33 -32.99 18.33
CA LEU A 3 -17.50 -32.91 17.45
C LEU A 3 -18.45 -31.75 17.78
N LEU A 4 -18.56 -31.36 19.05
CA LEU A 4 -19.49 -30.30 19.46
C LEU A 4 -19.01 -28.90 18.99
N VAL A 5 -17.69 -28.68 18.95
CA VAL A 5 -17.09 -27.41 18.53
C VAL A 5 -17.28 -27.18 17.02
N ILE A 6 -17.17 -28.22 16.21
CA ILE A 6 -17.33 -28.12 14.74
C ILE A 6 -18.78 -27.78 14.35
N VAL A 7 -19.77 -28.31 15.07
CA VAL A 7 -21.19 -28.01 14.83
C VAL A 7 -21.52 -26.57 15.24
N ILE A 8 -20.99 -26.10 16.36
CA ILE A 8 -21.24 -24.73 16.83
C ILE A 8 -20.58 -23.69 15.91
N VAL A 9 -19.35 -23.94 15.44
CA VAL A 9 -18.66 -23.04 14.49
C VAL A 9 -19.37 -23.00 13.13
N ASN A 10 -19.85 -24.14 12.60
CA ASN A 10 -20.63 -24.16 11.36
C ASN A 10 -22.01 -23.49 11.52
N CYS A 11 -22.69 -23.68 12.65
CA CYS A 11 -23.97 -22.99 12.91
C CYS A 11 -23.78 -21.48 13.03
N LEU A 12 -22.73 -20.99 13.68
CA LEU A 12 -22.44 -19.55 13.77
C LEU A 12 -22.05 -18.95 12.42
N GLN A 13 -21.30 -19.67 11.59
CA GLN A 13 -20.98 -19.25 10.22
C GLN A 13 -22.26 -19.11 9.36
N ILE A 14 -23.19 -20.07 9.46
CA ILE A 14 -24.46 -20.05 8.72
C ILE A 14 -25.40 -18.94 9.22
N CYS A 15 -25.45 -18.70 10.54
CA CYS A 15 -26.35 -17.70 11.13
C CYS A 15 -25.98 -16.24 10.83
N ILE A 16 -24.71 -15.95 10.54
CA ILE A 16 -24.27 -14.58 10.18
C ILE A 16 -24.30 -14.38 8.66
N PHE A 17 -24.09 -15.43 7.87
CA PHE A 17 -24.01 -15.34 6.41
C PHE A 17 -25.39 -15.18 5.74
N LEU A 18 -26.43 -15.82 6.27
CA LEU A 18 -27.79 -15.77 5.73
C LEU A 18 -28.50 -14.40 5.79
N PRO A 19 -28.46 -13.64 6.91
CA PRO A 19 -29.13 -12.33 6.95
C PRO A 19 -28.43 -11.29 6.07
N LEU A 20 -27.10 -11.37 5.94
CA LEU A 20 -26.35 -10.48 5.04
C LEU A 20 -26.71 -10.73 3.59
N GLN A 21 -26.77 -12.00 3.15
CA GLN A 21 -27.13 -12.35 1.78
C GLN A 21 -28.55 -11.86 1.41
N LYS A 22 -29.50 -11.91 2.36
CA LYS A 22 -30.86 -11.37 2.16
C LYS A 22 -30.90 -9.85 2.04
N ILE A 23 -30.06 -9.12 2.79
CA ILE A 23 -30.00 -7.65 2.71
C ILE A 23 -29.48 -7.22 1.33
N TYR A 24 -28.37 -7.80 0.87
CA TYR A 24 -27.83 -7.51 -0.46
C TYR A 24 -28.81 -7.86 -1.59
N GLN A 25 -29.59 -8.92 -1.42
CA GLN A 25 -30.58 -9.34 -2.42
C GLN A 25 -31.74 -8.34 -2.55
N GLN A 26 -32.16 -7.70 -1.46
CA GLN A 26 -33.22 -6.70 -1.49
C GLN A 26 -32.76 -5.38 -2.14
N ASP A 27 -31.54 -4.94 -1.84
CA ASP A 27 -30.97 -3.73 -2.43
C ASP A 27 -30.87 -3.87 -3.96
N TYR A 28 -30.49 -5.05 -4.47
CA TYR A 28 -30.45 -5.32 -5.92
C TYR A 28 -31.84 -5.33 -6.54
N ILE A 29 -32.85 -5.87 -5.85
CA ILE A 29 -34.24 -5.85 -6.31
C ILE A 29 -34.74 -4.42 -6.44
N ASP A 30 -34.45 -3.56 -5.47
CA ASP A 30 -34.86 -2.15 -5.48
C ASP A 30 -34.16 -1.37 -6.60
N ILE A 31 -32.86 -1.61 -6.83
CA ILE A 31 -32.11 -1.05 -7.97
C ILE A 31 -32.72 -1.49 -9.30
N VAL A 32 -33.05 -2.78 -9.45
CA VAL A 32 -33.67 -3.28 -10.69
C VAL A 32 -35.04 -2.64 -10.88
N ARG A 33 -35.85 -2.50 -9.82
CA ARG A 33 -37.18 -1.86 -9.89
C ARG A 33 -37.08 -0.39 -10.33
N GLU A 34 -36.10 0.35 -9.82
CA GLU A 34 -35.81 1.71 -10.27
C GLU A 34 -35.40 1.75 -11.75
N LEU A 35 -34.48 0.87 -12.17
CA LEU A 35 -34.01 0.81 -13.57
C LEU A 35 -35.11 0.40 -14.56
N LEU A 36 -36.05 -0.43 -14.13
CA LEU A 36 -37.22 -0.81 -14.92
C LEU A 36 -38.14 0.41 -15.19
N ALA A 37 -38.25 1.35 -14.25
CA ALA A 37 -39.02 2.58 -14.43
C ALA A 37 -38.32 3.61 -15.34
N GLU A 38 -36.99 3.68 -15.31
CA GLU A 38 -36.18 4.69 -16.03
C GLU A 38 -35.67 4.24 -17.41
N GLY A 39 -35.89 2.98 -17.77
CA GLY A 39 -35.35 2.37 -18.98
C GLY A 39 -34.11 1.53 -18.67
N PHE A 40 -34.32 0.22 -18.68
CA PHE A 40 -33.36 -0.78 -18.27
C PHE A 40 -32.22 -0.98 -19.28
N THR A 41 -31.01 -1.10 -18.75
CA THR A 41 -29.85 -1.67 -19.46
C THR A 41 -28.95 -2.38 -18.44
N ALA A 42 -28.42 -3.54 -18.78
CA ALA A 42 -27.54 -4.32 -17.90
C ALA A 42 -26.33 -3.50 -17.39
N VAL A 43 -25.77 -2.64 -18.24
CA VAL A 43 -24.65 -1.74 -17.88
C VAL A 43 -25.02 -0.81 -16.72
N LYS A 44 -26.20 -0.16 -16.73
CA LYS A 44 -26.64 0.72 -15.63
C LYS A 44 -26.77 -0.04 -14.30
N PHE A 45 -27.18 -1.30 -14.34
CA PHE A 45 -27.23 -2.13 -13.15
C PHE A 45 -25.82 -2.39 -12.60
N PHE A 46 -24.88 -2.77 -13.46
CA PHE A 46 -23.50 -3.02 -13.05
C PHE A 46 -22.78 -1.75 -12.55
N GLU A 47 -23.08 -0.60 -13.13
CA GLU A 47 -22.55 0.71 -12.70
C GLU A 47 -23.07 1.14 -11.33
N LYS A 48 -24.29 0.75 -10.92
CA LYS A 48 -24.87 1.14 -9.62
C LYS A 48 -24.33 0.36 -8.42
N ILE A 49 -23.75 -0.82 -8.64
CA ILE A 49 -23.39 -1.78 -7.57
C ILE A 49 -21.86 -1.88 -7.39
N ASP A 50 -21.07 -1.08 -8.11
CA ASP A 50 -19.60 -1.05 -8.02
C ASP A 50 -18.94 -2.44 -8.09
N PHE A 51 -19.36 -3.25 -9.07
CA PHE A 51 -18.76 -4.57 -9.28
C PHE A 51 -17.31 -4.45 -9.79
N THR A 52 -16.47 -5.40 -9.38
CA THR A 52 -15.16 -5.65 -10.01
C THR A 52 -15.30 -6.62 -11.18
N TYR A 53 -14.33 -6.62 -12.10
CA TYR A 53 -14.34 -7.54 -13.25
C TYR A 53 -14.30 -9.01 -12.81
N ALA A 54 -13.62 -9.31 -11.70
CA ALA A 54 -13.59 -10.65 -11.12
C ALA A 54 -14.98 -11.17 -10.73
N MET A 55 -15.90 -10.27 -10.39
CA MET A 55 -17.26 -10.58 -9.96
C MET A 55 -18.26 -10.58 -11.12
N LYS A 56 -17.81 -10.57 -12.38
CA LYS A 56 -18.70 -10.53 -13.54
C LYS A 56 -19.80 -11.61 -13.48
N ALA A 57 -19.43 -12.86 -13.21
CA ALA A 57 -20.38 -13.96 -13.13
C ALA A 57 -21.38 -13.77 -11.99
N ASP A 58 -20.90 -13.33 -10.83
CA ASP A 58 -21.74 -13.06 -9.66
C ASP A 58 -22.70 -11.89 -9.91
N ALA A 59 -22.27 -10.87 -10.63
CA ALA A 59 -23.09 -9.71 -11.02
C ALA A 59 -24.20 -10.11 -12.01
N GLU A 60 -23.88 -10.93 -13.00
CA GLU A 60 -24.85 -11.46 -13.97
C GLU A 60 -25.88 -12.36 -13.27
N GLU A 61 -25.44 -13.19 -12.33
CA GLU A 61 -26.32 -14.03 -11.53
C GLU A 61 -27.19 -13.21 -10.57
N ALA A 62 -26.64 -12.19 -9.91
CA ALA A 62 -27.40 -11.28 -9.07
C ALA A 62 -28.51 -10.59 -9.85
N LEU A 63 -28.22 -10.09 -11.06
CA LEU A 63 -29.22 -9.50 -11.94
C LEU A 63 -30.32 -10.51 -12.30
N ARG A 64 -29.93 -11.75 -12.65
CA ARG A 64 -30.88 -12.82 -12.97
C ARG A 64 -31.79 -13.15 -11.79
N GLN A 65 -31.23 -13.27 -10.59
CA GLN A 65 -31.97 -13.55 -9.36
C GLN A 65 -32.92 -12.42 -9.00
N SER A 66 -32.48 -11.16 -9.07
CA SER A 66 -33.32 -10.00 -8.79
C SER A 66 -34.51 -9.91 -9.75
N LEU A 67 -34.29 -10.17 -11.05
CA LEU A 67 -35.36 -10.22 -12.04
C LEU A 67 -36.29 -11.41 -11.82
N ALA A 68 -35.76 -12.58 -11.44
CA ALA A 68 -36.58 -13.74 -11.13
C ALA A 68 -37.47 -13.50 -9.91
N CYS A 69 -36.96 -12.86 -8.86
CA CYS A 69 -37.75 -12.47 -7.69
C CYS A 69 -38.86 -11.49 -8.07
N LEU A 70 -38.55 -10.43 -8.82
CA LEU A 70 -39.56 -9.48 -9.31
C LEU A 70 -40.59 -10.13 -10.23
N SER A 71 -40.21 -11.13 -11.02
CA SER A 71 -41.13 -11.85 -11.91
C SER A 71 -42.18 -12.70 -11.19
N THR A 72 -41.95 -12.99 -9.91
CA THR A 72 -42.87 -13.69 -9.00
C THR A 72 -43.65 -12.75 -8.08
N GLU A 73 -43.37 -11.45 -8.20
CA GLU A 73 -44.23 -10.30 -7.84
C GLU A 73 -45.68 -10.55 -8.32
N ASN A 74 -46.73 -9.83 -7.89
CA ASN A 74 -48.02 -9.83 -8.62
C ASN A 74 -48.46 -8.39 -8.93
N ASP A 75 -47.52 -7.58 -9.41
CA ASP A 75 -47.58 -6.17 -9.75
C ASP A 75 -47.21 -5.88 -11.23
N ASN A 76 -47.42 -4.64 -11.71
CA ASN A 76 -47.09 -4.25 -13.09
C ASN A 76 -45.59 -4.39 -13.43
N ALA A 77 -44.72 -4.39 -12.43
CA ALA A 77 -43.28 -4.63 -12.60
C ALA A 77 -42.98 -6.05 -13.10
N ASP A 78 -43.88 -7.01 -12.86
CA ASP A 78 -43.63 -8.42 -13.16
C ASP A 78 -43.66 -8.70 -14.65
N ASN A 79 -44.60 -8.10 -15.39
CA ASN A 79 -44.70 -8.30 -16.84
C ASN A 79 -43.42 -7.81 -17.53
N LEU A 80 -42.89 -6.67 -17.07
CA LEU A 80 -41.65 -6.11 -17.59
C LEU A 80 -40.45 -6.97 -17.16
N ALA A 81 -40.37 -7.37 -15.89
CA ALA A 81 -39.31 -8.25 -15.38
C ALA A 81 -39.30 -9.62 -16.08
N GLN A 82 -40.46 -10.25 -16.31
CA GLN A 82 -40.60 -11.50 -17.06
C GLN A 82 -40.14 -11.34 -18.50
N SER A 83 -40.60 -10.27 -19.18
CA SER A 83 -40.19 -10.01 -20.56
C SER A 83 -38.67 -9.81 -20.67
N LEU A 84 -38.08 -9.11 -19.70
CA LEU A 84 -36.66 -8.84 -19.65
C LEU A 84 -35.85 -10.10 -19.31
N LEU A 85 -36.34 -10.93 -18.38
CA LEU A 85 -35.72 -12.20 -18.03
C LEU A 85 -35.65 -13.15 -19.24
N ALA A 86 -36.68 -13.14 -20.09
CA ALA A 86 -36.72 -13.93 -21.32
C ALA A 86 -35.66 -13.50 -22.36
N VAL A 87 -35.24 -12.23 -22.36
CA VAL A 87 -34.21 -11.70 -23.27
C VAL A 87 -32.91 -11.31 -22.56
N LEU A 88 -32.74 -11.70 -21.30
CA LEU A 88 -31.63 -11.27 -20.45
C LEU A 88 -30.28 -11.62 -21.07
N ASP A 89 -30.16 -12.83 -21.62
CA ASP A 89 -28.93 -13.28 -22.27
C ASP A 89 -28.55 -12.41 -23.47
N VAL A 90 -29.53 -11.85 -24.19
CA VAL A 90 -29.27 -10.91 -25.28
C VAL A 90 -28.69 -9.60 -24.75
N HIS A 91 -29.20 -9.10 -23.61
CA HIS A 91 -28.67 -7.90 -22.96
C HIS A 91 -27.28 -8.13 -22.34
N LEU A 92 -27.04 -9.29 -21.74
CA LEU A 92 -25.73 -9.65 -21.17
C LEU A 92 -24.67 -9.82 -22.27
N ASN A 93 -25.05 -10.42 -23.40
CA ASN A 93 -24.17 -10.59 -24.55
C ASN A 93 -24.13 -9.39 -25.51
N ALA A 94 -24.87 -8.31 -25.19
CA ALA A 94 -24.85 -7.11 -26.01
C ALA A 94 -23.45 -6.49 -26.03
N ARG A 95 -23.06 -5.92 -27.18
CA ARG A 95 -21.75 -5.28 -27.35
C ARG A 95 -21.44 -4.25 -26.26
N ARG A 96 -22.42 -3.43 -25.85
CA ARG A 96 -22.24 -2.43 -24.80
C ARG A 96 -21.86 -3.06 -23.45
N THR A 97 -22.48 -4.18 -23.10
CA THR A 97 -22.19 -4.92 -21.87
C THR A 97 -20.80 -5.56 -21.93
N GLN A 98 -20.42 -6.11 -23.08
CA GLN A 98 -19.07 -6.63 -23.30
C GLN A 98 -18.00 -5.52 -23.24
N ASP A 99 -18.26 -4.38 -23.87
CA ASP A 99 -17.38 -3.21 -23.86
C ASP A 99 -17.21 -2.66 -22.43
N PHE A 100 -18.28 -2.63 -21.62
CA PHE A 100 -18.23 -2.28 -20.20
C PHE A 100 -17.28 -3.19 -19.43
N TRP A 101 -17.48 -4.51 -19.49
CA TRP A 101 -16.63 -5.47 -18.78
C TRP A 101 -15.18 -5.44 -19.25
N THR A 102 -14.96 -5.25 -20.56
CA THR A 102 -13.61 -5.12 -21.12
C THR A 102 -12.92 -3.86 -20.63
N SER A 103 -13.65 -2.74 -20.58
CA SER A 103 -13.14 -1.47 -20.08
C SER A 103 -12.78 -1.57 -18.60
N LEU A 104 -13.65 -2.18 -17.79
CA LEU A 104 -13.41 -2.39 -16.37
C LEU A 104 -12.17 -3.28 -16.13
N ARG A 105 -12.03 -4.38 -16.87
CA ARG A 105 -10.83 -5.24 -16.82
C ARG A 105 -9.55 -4.46 -17.13
N ILE A 106 -9.58 -3.65 -18.19
CA ILE A 106 -8.42 -2.85 -18.61
C ILE A 106 -8.08 -1.83 -17.51
N GLN A 107 -9.10 -1.21 -16.91
CA GLN A 107 -8.91 -0.22 -15.86
C GLN A 107 -8.28 -0.86 -14.61
N GLU A 108 -8.80 -2.00 -14.15
CA GLU A 108 -8.22 -2.73 -13.02
C GLU A 108 -6.76 -3.13 -13.29
N GLU A 109 -6.44 -3.59 -14.50
CA GLU A 109 -5.08 -3.95 -14.88
C GLU A 109 -4.14 -2.73 -14.89
N LYS A 110 -4.62 -1.57 -15.37
CA LYS A 110 -3.88 -0.31 -15.32
C LYS A 110 -3.63 0.14 -13.89
N ASP A 111 -4.64 0.10 -13.03
CA ASP A 111 -4.52 0.50 -11.63
C ASP A 111 -3.56 -0.43 -10.88
N ARG A 112 -3.65 -1.75 -11.12
CA ARG A 112 -2.70 -2.74 -10.59
C ARG A 112 -1.27 -2.46 -11.03
N THR A 113 -1.07 -2.12 -12.30
CA THR A 113 0.25 -1.81 -12.85
C THR A 113 0.82 -0.54 -12.22
N ARG A 114 0.01 0.52 -12.12
CA ARG A 114 0.40 1.78 -11.48
C ARG A 114 0.86 1.56 -10.03
N ILE A 115 0.08 0.81 -9.25
CA ILE A 115 0.44 0.48 -7.86
C ILE A 115 1.76 -0.30 -7.80
N ASN A 116 1.98 -1.24 -8.71
CA ASN A 116 3.23 -2.00 -8.77
C ASN A 116 4.45 -1.14 -9.12
N GLU A 117 4.29 -0.17 -10.01
CA GLU A 117 5.34 0.78 -10.37
C GLU A 117 5.71 1.67 -9.17
N GLU A 118 4.71 2.23 -8.48
CA GLU A 118 4.91 3.02 -7.26
C GLU A 118 5.63 2.20 -6.18
N LEU A 119 5.19 0.96 -5.97
CA LEU A 119 5.82 0.05 -5.02
C LEU A 119 7.29 -0.24 -5.39
N LEU A 120 7.59 -0.39 -6.68
CA LEU A 120 8.94 -0.62 -7.16
C LEU A 120 9.84 0.60 -6.94
N VAL A 121 9.31 1.80 -7.15
CA VAL A 121 10.02 3.06 -6.84
C VAL A 121 10.34 3.15 -5.35
N GLU A 122 9.36 2.87 -4.48
CA GLU A 122 9.59 2.94 -3.04
C GLU A 122 10.59 1.86 -2.58
N LYS A 123 10.53 0.64 -3.12
CA LYS A 123 11.52 -0.41 -2.85
C LYS A 123 12.94 0.00 -3.24
N LYS A 124 13.12 0.65 -4.39
CA LYS A 124 14.43 1.17 -4.82
C LYS A 124 14.94 2.24 -3.86
N LYS A 125 14.07 3.16 -3.44
CA LYS A 125 14.39 4.21 -2.47
C LYS A 125 14.79 3.63 -1.12
N GLN A 126 14.02 2.67 -0.59
CA GLN A 126 14.35 1.96 0.65
C GLN A 126 15.71 1.26 0.55
N LYS A 127 15.99 0.57 -0.56
CA LYS A 127 17.29 -0.06 -0.79
C LYS A 127 18.44 0.96 -0.81
N SER A 128 18.26 2.10 -1.46
CA SER A 128 19.26 3.18 -1.47
C SER A 128 19.54 3.73 -0.06
N ILE A 129 18.48 3.97 0.72
CA ILE A 129 18.59 4.41 2.11
C ILE A 129 19.35 3.37 2.94
N HIS A 130 19.02 2.10 2.79
CA HIS A 130 19.68 1.01 3.52
C HIS A 130 21.18 0.93 3.22
N ILE A 131 21.57 1.02 1.94
CA ILE A 131 22.99 1.06 1.55
C ILE A 131 23.69 2.25 2.19
N ARG A 132 23.08 3.44 2.14
CA ARG A 132 23.65 4.65 2.75
C ARG A 132 23.82 4.50 4.26
N SER A 133 22.86 3.90 4.94
CA SER A 133 22.96 3.60 6.38
C SER A 133 24.16 2.71 6.66
N ASN A 134 24.29 1.60 5.92
CA ASN A 134 25.39 0.65 6.12
C ASN A 134 26.77 1.31 5.95
N VAL A 135 26.92 2.19 4.96
CA VAL A 135 28.18 2.94 4.73
C VAL A 135 28.47 3.90 5.90
N ILE A 136 27.45 4.57 6.44
CA ILE A 136 27.61 5.44 7.62
C ILE A 136 28.02 4.60 8.83
N ASP A 137 27.36 3.47 9.05
CA ASP A 137 27.64 2.57 10.17
C ASP A 137 29.06 2.00 10.10
N GLU A 138 29.52 1.65 8.90
CA GLU A 138 30.91 1.20 8.66
C GLU A 138 31.91 2.32 8.98
N HIS A 139 31.65 3.54 8.51
CA HIS A 139 32.51 4.69 8.82
C HIS A 139 32.55 5.01 10.31
N LEU A 140 31.42 4.93 11.02
CA LEU A 140 31.36 5.15 12.46
C LEU A 140 32.18 4.09 13.20
N ARG A 141 32.02 2.81 12.85
CA ARG A 141 32.82 1.72 13.45
C ARG A 141 34.31 1.89 13.21
N ALA A 142 34.71 2.22 11.98
CA ALA A 142 36.13 2.45 11.65
C ALA A 142 36.70 3.67 12.41
N SER A 143 35.92 4.75 12.53
CA SER A 143 36.31 5.93 13.30
C SER A 143 36.46 5.62 14.79
N ASP A 144 35.53 4.85 15.37
CA ASP A 144 35.60 4.43 16.77
C ASP A 144 36.82 3.54 17.02
N GLU A 145 37.11 2.62 16.11
CA GLU A 145 38.30 1.74 16.19
C GLU A 145 39.60 2.54 16.16
N LEU A 146 39.73 3.50 15.25
CA LEU A 146 40.88 4.40 15.20
C LEU A 146 41.02 5.25 16.45
N THR A 147 39.90 5.74 17.00
CA THR A 147 39.89 6.53 18.24
C THR A 147 40.37 5.70 19.41
N ILE A 148 39.90 4.45 19.53
CA ILE A 148 40.34 3.51 20.57
C ILE A 148 41.83 3.18 20.39
N GLU A 149 42.30 2.96 19.16
CA GLU A 149 43.71 2.69 18.88
C GLU A 149 44.60 3.88 19.27
N PHE A 150 44.16 5.10 18.95
CA PHE A 150 44.84 6.33 19.33
C PHE A 150 44.96 6.46 20.86
N ILE A 151 43.84 6.30 21.58
CA ILE A 151 43.81 6.35 23.06
C ILE A 151 44.75 5.29 23.65
N ARG A 152 44.74 4.06 23.11
CA ARG A 152 45.65 2.98 23.56
C ARG A 152 47.12 3.29 23.29
N LYS A 153 47.44 3.93 22.17
CA LYS A 153 48.82 4.34 21.87
C LYS A 153 49.26 5.44 22.83
N THR A 154 48.46 6.48 23.04
CA THR A 154 48.81 7.58 23.95
C THR A 154 48.92 7.13 25.40
N SER A 155 48.05 6.24 25.89
CA SER A 155 48.17 5.73 27.27
C SER A 155 49.45 4.92 27.50
N LYS A 156 49.95 4.21 26.49
CA LYS A 156 51.24 3.50 26.56
C LYS A 156 52.44 4.44 26.57
N TYR A 157 52.34 5.60 25.90
CA TYR A 157 53.37 6.64 25.96
C TYR A 157 53.41 7.32 27.33
N ASP A 158 52.25 7.53 27.97
CA ASP A 158 52.19 8.08 29.32
C ASP A 158 52.74 7.10 30.38
N GLU A 159 52.52 5.80 30.23
CA GLU A 159 53.11 4.77 31.10
C GLU A 159 54.64 4.60 30.90
N ALA A 160 55.15 4.79 29.68
CA ALA A 160 56.59 4.71 29.38
C ALA A 160 57.38 5.91 29.95
N ASN A 161 56.74 7.06 30.16
CA ASN A 161 57.37 8.23 30.78
C ASN A 161 57.36 8.20 32.32
N VAL A 162 56.69 7.23 32.96
CA VAL A 162 56.66 7.10 34.43
C VAL A 162 57.83 6.26 34.98
N THR A 163 58.65 5.64 34.13
CA THR A 163 59.80 4.80 34.56
C THR A 163 61.19 5.31 34.14
N GLY A 164 61.30 6.57 33.72
CA GLY A 164 62.58 7.20 33.37
C GLY A 164 62.88 8.42 34.25
N TYR A 165 63.74 8.23 35.25
CA TYR A 165 64.66 9.18 35.91
C TYR A 165 64.32 10.68 36.00
N GLY A 166 64.56 11.20 37.22
CA GLY A 166 64.38 12.58 37.65
C GLY A 166 64.79 13.69 36.68
N MET A 167 64.02 14.78 36.80
CA MET A 167 64.37 16.15 36.42
C MET A 167 65.88 16.44 36.46
N PRO A 168 66.35 17.19 35.46
CA PRO A 168 67.03 18.42 35.82
C PRO A 168 66.40 19.65 35.17
N GLU A 169 66.46 20.71 35.95
CA GLU A 169 66.05 22.08 35.70
C GLU A 169 66.67 22.73 34.44
N GLN A 170 65.86 23.62 33.86
CA GLN A 170 66.19 24.91 33.24
C GLN A 170 67.12 24.96 32.02
N HIS A 171 66.56 25.39 30.88
CA HIS A 171 66.98 26.64 30.25
C HIS A 171 65.93 27.16 29.25
N MET A 172 65.40 28.36 29.49
CA MET A 172 64.79 29.19 28.45
C MET A 172 65.90 29.86 27.64
N PRO A 173 65.75 29.91 26.31
CA PRO A 173 66.06 31.13 25.57
C PRO A 173 64.83 31.66 24.86
N SER A 174 64.72 32.98 24.89
CA SER A 174 63.68 33.79 24.31
C SER A 174 63.86 34.01 22.80
N ASP A 175 62.73 34.40 22.21
CA ASP A 175 62.54 35.31 21.08
C ASP A 175 62.50 34.78 19.63
N ASP A 176 61.42 35.28 18.99
CA ASP A 176 61.15 35.54 17.56
C ASP A 176 60.85 34.33 16.65
N GLU A 177 59.84 34.33 15.78
CA GLU A 177 58.81 35.29 15.37
C GLU A 177 57.81 34.51 14.47
N GLU A 178 56.60 35.07 14.33
CA GLU A 178 55.70 34.97 13.16
C GLU A 178 55.03 33.61 12.83
N ASN A 179 53.70 33.54 12.99
CA ASN A 179 52.72 33.70 11.90
C ASN A 179 52.37 32.31 11.30
N GLU A 180 51.15 31.79 11.31
CA GLU A 180 49.93 32.41 10.81
C GLU A 180 48.72 31.54 11.22
N SER A 181 47.68 32.21 11.71
CA SER A 181 46.38 31.65 12.02
C SER A 181 45.64 31.26 10.73
N SER A 182 45.03 30.09 10.68
CA SER A 182 43.88 29.89 9.79
C SER A 182 42.84 28.97 10.42
N GLN A 183 41.98 29.63 11.20
CA GLN A 183 40.58 29.25 11.35
C GLN A 183 39.97 28.99 9.96
N TYR A 184 39.30 27.85 9.77
CA TYR A 184 38.22 27.81 8.79
C TYR A 184 36.96 27.16 9.37
N SER A 185 35.97 28.03 9.45
CA SER A 185 34.63 27.91 9.97
C SER A 185 33.74 26.93 9.21
N ILE A 186 32.93 26.20 9.98
CA ILE A 186 31.75 25.47 9.54
C ILE A 186 30.76 26.46 8.91
N SER A 187 30.52 26.38 7.61
CA SER A 187 29.46 27.11 6.91
C SER A 187 28.34 26.16 6.49
N ARG A 188 27.29 26.09 7.32
CA ARG A 188 25.98 25.56 6.90
C ARG A 188 25.26 26.67 6.14
N LYS A 189 25.07 26.50 4.83
CA LYS A 189 24.00 27.23 4.11
C LYS A 189 23.15 26.27 3.27
N SER A 190 21.96 26.07 3.83
CA SER A 190 20.70 25.79 3.16
C SER A 190 20.52 26.58 1.86
N LYS A 191 20.02 25.92 0.81
CA LYS A 191 19.03 26.51 -0.11
C LYS A 191 18.26 25.45 -0.91
N ARG A 192 16.95 25.41 -0.66
CA ARG A 192 15.90 24.94 -1.56
C ARG A 192 15.81 25.83 -2.81
N ALA A 193 15.55 25.22 -3.96
CA ALA A 193 14.67 25.64 -5.08
C ALA A 193 14.94 24.63 -6.22
N ARG A 194 14.02 23.80 -6.75
CA ARG A 194 12.66 23.99 -7.29
C ARG A 194 12.64 24.87 -8.53
N THR A 195 12.63 24.23 -9.70
CA THR A 195 12.13 24.67 -11.03
C THR A 195 12.41 23.50 -11.99
N SER A 196 11.61 23.15 -12.98
CA SER A 196 10.25 23.48 -13.40
C SER A 196 9.83 22.36 -14.36
#